data_AF-A0A959NZ39-F1
#
_entry.id   AF-A0A959NZ39-F1
#
_cell.length_a   1.000
_cell.length_b   1.000
_cell.length_c   1.000
_cell.angle_alpha   90.00
_cell.angle_beta   90.00
_cell.angle_gamma   90.00
#
_symmetry.space_group_name_H-M   'P 1'
#
loop_
_entity.id
_entity.type
_entity.pdbx_description
1 polymer ?
#
loop_
_entity_poly.entity_id
_entity_poly.type
_entity_poly.pdbx_seq_one_letter_code
_entity_poly.pdbx_strand_id
1 'polypeptide(L)'
;NLAVAKFLNRDAVVMVPNLTYYPRASFLPKNTITDGSVALLTLKNGSRLPTEKDLEYYGSKEFEKFYRVARNYGTRSLNIDNNSVFFFGLLKKIE
;
A
#
# COMPACT_ATOMS: atom_id res chain seq x y z
N ASN A 1 -10.86 4.58 -22.17
CA ASN A 1 -9.67 3.86 -21.68
C ASN A 1 -9.59 4.01 -20.16
N LEU A 2 -9.76 2.95 -19.38
CA LEU A 2 -9.66 3.02 -17.92
C LEU A 2 -8.17 3.07 -17.53
N ALA A 3 -7.74 4.09 -16.79
CA ALA A 3 -6.34 4.23 -16.36
C ALA A 3 -5.85 3.03 -15.52
N VAL A 4 -6.78 2.35 -14.83
CA VAL A 4 -6.52 1.16 -14.03
C VAL A 4 -6.38 -0.13 -14.85
N ALA A 5 -6.79 -0.14 -16.12
CA ALA A 5 -6.76 -1.34 -16.97
C ALA A 5 -5.34 -1.91 -17.14
N LYS A 6 -4.31 -1.07 -17.06
CA LYS A 6 -2.89 -1.49 -17.11
C LYS A 6 -2.45 -2.37 -15.92
N PHE A 7 -3.26 -2.47 -14.87
CA PHE A 7 -3.00 -3.31 -13.71
C PHE A 7 -3.82 -4.61 -13.72
N LEU A 8 -4.73 -4.80 -14.68
CA LEU A 8 -5.51 -6.02 -14.80
C LEU A 8 -4.57 -7.22 -14.95
N ASN A 9 -4.75 -8.21 -14.07
CA ASN A 9 -3.94 -9.44 -14.04
C ASN A 9 -2.43 -9.23 -13.85
N ARG A 10 -2.00 -8.05 -13.40
CA ARG A 10 -0.62 -7.80 -13.03
C ARG A 10 -0.36 -8.37 -11.64
N ASP A 11 0.66 -9.21 -11.52
CA ASP A 11 1.04 -9.78 -10.23
C ASP A 11 1.66 -8.73 -9.30
N ALA A 12 1.58 -8.99 -7.99
CA ALA A 12 2.19 -8.18 -6.93
C ALA A 12 1.78 -6.69 -6.90
N VAL A 13 0.59 -6.36 -7.41
CA VAL A 13 -0.02 -5.05 -7.19
C VAL A 13 -0.65 -5.03 -5.81
N VAL A 14 -0.18 -4.11 -4.95
CA VAL A 14 -0.68 -3.97 -3.58
C VAL A 14 -1.77 -2.90 -3.55
N MET A 15 -2.91 -3.23 -2.96
CA MET A 15 -4.02 -2.30 -2.73
C MET A 15 -3.95 -1.78 -1.30
N VAL A 16 -4.06 -0.47 -1.13
CA VAL A 16 -4.16 0.19 0.18
C VAL A 16 -5.34 1.16 0.17
N PRO A 17 -6.18 1.24 1.21
CA PRO A 17 -7.22 2.27 1.27
C PRO A 17 -6.59 3.67 1.16
N ASN A 18 -7.07 4.49 0.21
CA ASN A 18 -6.45 5.77 -0.13
C ASN A 18 -6.53 6.80 1.02
N LEU A 19 -7.59 6.72 1.83
CA LEU A 19 -7.88 7.64 2.93
C LEU A 19 -7.96 6.88 4.27
N THR A 20 -6.81 6.44 4.81
CA THR A 20 -6.80 5.65 6.06
C THR A 20 -5.80 6.12 7.11
N TYR A 21 -6.21 6.01 8.38
CA TYR A 21 -5.35 6.09 9.57
C TYR A 21 -5.04 4.70 10.15
N TYR A 22 -5.76 3.68 9.67
CA TYR A 22 -5.59 2.27 10.03
C TYR A 22 -5.08 1.56 8.80
N PRO A 23 -3.74 1.57 8.58
CA PRO A 23 -3.18 1.01 7.37
C PRO A 23 -3.50 -0.48 7.31
N ARG A 24 -3.75 -0.94 6.09
CA ARG A 24 -4.03 -2.33 5.76
C ARG A 24 -3.83 -2.49 4.28
N ALA A 25 -3.47 -3.68 3.85
CA ALA A 25 -3.24 -3.93 2.45
C ALA A 25 -3.62 -5.35 2.06
N SER A 26 -3.89 -5.53 0.78
CA SER A 26 -4.09 -6.82 0.13
C SER A 26 -3.51 -6.79 -1.27
N PHE A 27 -3.29 -7.95 -1.87
CA PHE A 27 -2.98 -8.01 -3.30
C PHE A 27 -4.24 -7.79 -4.13
N LEU A 28 -4.07 -7.15 -5.29
CA LEU A 28 -5.12 -7.05 -6.30
C LEU A 28 -5.50 -8.46 -6.79
N PRO A 29 -6.77 -8.90 -6.62
CA PRO A 29 -7.20 -10.20 -7.11
C PRO A 29 -7.17 -10.25 -8.64
N LYS A 30 -6.90 -11.45 -9.18
CA LYS A 30 -6.96 -11.67 -10.64
C LYS A 30 -8.39 -11.45 -11.15
N ASN A 31 -8.50 -11.00 -12.40
CA ASN A 31 -9.75 -10.71 -13.09
C ASN A 31 -10.62 -9.65 -12.39
N THR A 32 -9.99 -8.68 -11.71
CA THR A 32 -10.69 -7.56 -11.06
C THR A 32 -10.14 -6.21 -11.51
N ILE A 33 -10.99 -5.20 -11.37
CA ILE A 33 -10.63 -3.78 -11.52
C ILE A 33 -11.01 -3.07 -10.22
N THR A 34 -10.23 -2.05 -9.85
CA THR A 34 -10.49 -1.25 -8.65
C THR A 34 -11.17 0.06 -9.01
N ASP A 35 -11.93 0.61 -8.07
CA ASP A 35 -12.40 1.99 -8.12
C ASP A 35 -11.38 2.96 -7.49
N GLY A 36 -11.78 4.22 -7.29
CA GLY A 36 -10.94 5.27 -6.71
C GLY A 36 -10.77 5.22 -5.19
N SER A 37 -11.34 4.23 -4.49
CA SER A 37 -11.25 4.11 -3.03
C SER A 37 -9.90 3.55 -2.55
N VAL A 38 -9.17 2.86 -3.43
CA VAL A 38 -7.89 2.22 -3.14
C VAL A 38 -6.76 2.81 -3.97
N ALA A 39 -5.61 2.98 -3.33
CA ALA A 39 -4.34 3.24 -4.00
C ALA A 39 -3.72 1.93 -4.45
N LEU A 40 -3.23 1.90 -5.70
CA LEU A 40 -2.50 0.77 -6.27
C LEU A 40 -1.00 1.06 -6.19
N LEU A 41 -0.30 0.26 -5.41
CA LEU A 41 1.14 0.35 -5.24
C LEU A 41 1.82 -0.74 -6.06
N THR A 42 2.82 -0.33 -6.84
CA THR A 42 3.67 -1.23 -7.60
C THR A 42 5.12 -1.00 -7.25
N LEU A 43 5.91 -2.07 -7.27
CA LEU A 43 7.34 -1.97 -7.07
C LEU A 43 7.99 -1.06 -8.14
N LYS A 44 8.69 -0.01 -7.70
CA LYS A 44 9.36 0.96 -8.59
C LYS A 44 10.83 0.60 -8.85
N ASN A 45 11.46 -0.20 -7.98
CA ASN A 45 12.88 -0.56 -8.03
C ASN A 45 13.07 -2.08 -8.19
N GLY A 46 14.31 -2.52 -8.39
CA GLY A 46 14.66 -3.95 -8.47
C GLY A 46 14.70 -4.67 -7.12
N SER A 47 13.95 -4.20 -6.12
CA SER A 47 13.85 -4.90 -4.83
C SER A 47 13.06 -6.20 -4.97
N ARG A 48 12.95 -6.98 -3.88
CA ARG A 48 12.10 -8.17 -3.86
C ARG A 48 10.62 -7.78 -3.97
N LEU A 49 9.81 -8.72 -4.47
CA LEU A 49 8.36 -8.56 -4.45
C LEU A 49 7.82 -8.54 -2.99
N PRO A 50 6.74 -7.79 -2.72
CA PRO A 50 5.99 -7.89 -1.47
C PRO A 50 5.47 -9.31 -1.25
N THR A 51 5.44 -9.73 0.00
CA THR A 51 4.83 -10.98 0.46
C THR A 51 3.60 -10.69 1.32
N GLU A 52 2.75 -11.69 1.56
CA GLU A 52 1.61 -11.53 2.46
C GLU A 52 2.01 -11.05 3.86
N LYS A 53 3.16 -11.49 4.36
CA LYS A 53 3.70 -11.04 5.66
C LYS A 53 4.05 -9.55 5.68
N ASP A 54 4.51 -8.99 4.56
CA ASP A 54 4.76 -7.55 4.46
C ASP A 54 3.45 -6.76 4.53
N LEU A 55 2.41 -7.26 3.86
CA LEU A 55 1.09 -6.64 3.84
C LEU A 55 0.38 -6.75 5.21
N GLU A 56 0.53 -7.89 5.88
CA GLU A 56 0.02 -8.12 7.23
C GLU A 56 0.64 -7.15 8.24
N TYR A 57 1.94 -6.88 8.12
CA TYR A 57 2.64 -5.93 8.99
C TYR A 57 2.02 -4.52 8.92
N TYR A 58 1.49 -4.10 7.77
CA TYR A 58 0.81 -2.80 7.66
C TYR A 58 -0.43 -2.70 8.57
N GLY A 59 -1.08 -3.82 8.89
CA GLY A 59 -2.20 -3.89 9.82
C GLY A 59 -1.80 -3.94 11.29
N SER A 60 -0.50 -4.01 11.60
CA SER A 60 -0.01 -4.14 12.98
C SER A 60 -0.16 -2.84 13.78
N LYS A 61 -0.24 -2.97 15.11
CA LYS A 61 -0.21 -1.80 16.02
C LYS A 61 1.09 -1.02 15.98
N GLU A 62 2.18 -1.67 15.61
CA GLU A 62 3.47 -1.02 15.43
C GLU A 62 3.44 -0.11 14.20
N PHE A 63 3.02 -0.64 13.05
CA PHE A 63 2.93 0.14 11.82
C PHE A 63 1.87 1.25 11.91
N GLU A 64 0.73 0.99 12.57
CA GLU A 64 -0.28 2.03 12.85
C GLU A 64 0.33 3.23 13.60
N LYS A 65 1.15 2.98 14.64
CA LYS A 65 1.82 4.04 15.41
C LYS A 65 2.86 4.76 14.54
N PHE A 66 3.69 4.03 13.82
CA PHE A 66 4.67 4.61 12.88
C PHE A 66 3.99 5.52 11.86
N TYR A 67 2.92 5.03 11.22
CA TYR A 67 2.21 5.76 10.17
C TYR A 67 1.53 7.01 10.73
N ARG A 68 0.97 6.96 11.95
CA ARG A 68 0.44 8.16 12.63
C ARG A 68 1.52 9.22 12.84
N VAL A 69 2.72 8.83 13.26
CA VAL A 69 3.86 9.77 13.41
C VAL A 69 4.27 10.32 12.03
N ALA A 70 4.39 9.47 11.01
CA ALA A 70 4.73 9.87 9.64
C ALA A 70 3.72 10.86 9.02
N ARG A 71 2.45 10.80 9.46
CA ARG A 71 1.39 11.74 9.06
C ARG A 71 1.21 12.89 10.06
N ASN A 72 2.20 13.15 10.92
CA ASN A 72 2.20 14.23 11.92
C ASN A 72 0.96 14.23 12.83
N TYR A 73 0.45 13.04 13.19
CA TYR A 73 -0.79 12.89 13.96
C TYR A 73 -2.00 13.62 13.35
N GLY A 74 -1.97 13.87 12.04
CA GLY A 74 -3.05 14.52 11.32
C GLY A 74 -4.35 13.75 11.52
N THR A 75 -5.41 14.47 11.87
CA THR A 75 -6.75 13.93 12.06
C THR A 75 -7.60 13.99 10.80
N ARG A 76 -7.05 14.47 9.67
CA ARG A 76 -7.68 14.45 8.35
C ARG A 76 -7.08 13.36 7.48
N SER A 77 -7.94 12.66 6.75
CA SER A 77 -7.51 11.56 5.89
C SER A 77 -6.90 12.21 4.66
N LEU A 78 -5.68 11.81 4.38
CA LEU A 78 -4.90 12.34 3.28
C LEU A 78 -4.65 11.19 2.31
N ASN A 79 -4.85 11.48 1.02
CA ASN A 79 -4.62 10.51 -0.05
C ASN A 79 -3.20 9.94 0.02
N ILE A 80 -3.06 8.70 -0.43
CA ILE A 80 -1.75 8.09 -0.70
C ILE A 80 -1.28 8.63 -2.05
N ASP A 81 -0.23 9.44 -1.98
CA ASP A 81 0.45 10.07 -3.10
C ASP A 81 1.89 9.54 -3.26
N ASN A 82 2.63 10.12 -4.20
CA ASN A 82 4.01 9.74 -4.50
C ASN A 82 4.99 9.96 -3.33
N ASN A 83 4.64 10.76 -2.33
CA ASN A 83 5.48 11.00 -1.15
C ASN A 83 5.12 10.04 -0.02
N SER A 84 3.82 9.90 0.26
CA SER A 84 3.31 9.06 1.35
C SER A 84 3.37 7.56 1.05
N VAL A 85 3.40 7.16 -0.23
CA VAL A 85 3.69 5.78 -0.62
C VAL A 85 5.04 5.29 -0.07
N PHE A 86 6.00 6.18 0.16
CA PHE A 86 7.31 5.84 0.72
C PHE A 86 7.21 5.16 2.10
N PHE A 87 6.18 5.49 2.89
CA PHE A 87 5.97 4.89 4.20
C PHE A 87 5.46 3.44 4.12
N PHE A 88 4.95 3.00 2.97
CA PHE A 88 4.58 1.62 2.69
C PHE A 88 5.78 0.85 2.10
N GLY A 89 6.85 0.77 2.90
CA GLY A 89 8.07 0.03 2.56
C GLY A 89 7.96 -1.46 2.86
N LEU A 90 8.92 -2.24 2.35
CA LEU A 90 9.05 -3.66 2.68
C LEU A 90 9.95 -3.85 3.91
N LEU A 91 9.63 -4.85 4.73
CA LEU A 91 10.49 -5.20 5.87
C LEU A 91 11.87 -5.65 5.38
N LYS A 92 12.91 -5.06 5.96
CA LYS A 92 14.29 -5.47 5.71
C LYS A 92 14.47 -6.87 6.29
N LYS A 93 14.89 -7.82 5.46
CA LYS A 93 15.40 -9.09 5.97
C LYS A 93 16.75 -8.79 6.61
N ILE A 94 16.85 -9.00 7.92
CA ILE A 94 18.14 -9.00 8.61
C ILE A 94 18.69 -10.40 8.35
N GLU A 95 19.68 -10.48 7.47
CA GLU A 95 20.55 -11.65 7.32
C GLU A 95 21.68 -11.57 8.35
#